data_AF-A0A1A7WUQ3-F1
#
_entry.id   AF-A0A1A7WUQ3-F1
#
_cell.length_a   1.000
_cell.length_b   1.000
_cell.length_c   1.000
_cell.angle_alpha   90.00
_cell.angle_beta   90.00
_cell.angle_gamma   90.00
#
_symmetry.space_group_name_H-M   'P 1'
#
loop_
_entity.id
_entity.type
_entity.pdbx_description
1 polymer ?
#
loop_
_entity_poly.entity_id
_entity_poly.type
_entity_poly.pdbx_seq_one_letter_code
_entity_poly.pdbx_strand_id
1 'polypeptide(L)'
;IEAAISPSDHLITAYRAHGYTYTRGVSVRQILAELTGRKGGVAKGKGGSMHMYAPHFYGGNGIVGAQVPLGAGISLACQYQGNNQVCVSLYGDGAANQGQLFETFNMAALWKLPCVFICENNKYGMGTA
;
A
#
# COMPACT_ATOMS: atom_id res chain seq x y z
N ILE A 1 10.72 6.14 1.92
CA ILE A 1 9.97 5.81 0.68
C ILE A 1 9.58 7.08 -0.04
N GLU A 2 8.74 7.95 0.54
CA GLU A 2 8.28 9.19 -0.09
C GLU A 2 9.40 10.05 -0.71
N ALA A 3 10.50 10.27 0.02
CA ALA A 3 11.63 11.07 -0.46
C ALA A 3 12.41 10.49 -1.65
N ALA A 4 12.17 9.23 -2.01
CA ALA A 4 12.89 8.50 -3.05
C ALA A 4 12.01 8.19 -4.28
N ILE A 5 10.74 8.57 -4.26
CA ILE A 5 9.79 8.33 -5.35
C ILE A 5 9.09 9.63 -5.75
N SER A 6 8.54 9.67 -6.95
CA SER A 6 7.78 10.82 -7.45
C SER A 6 6.35 10.83 -6.87
N PRO A 7 5.68 11.99 -6.81
CA PRO A 7 4.26 12.05 -6.44
C PRO A 7 3.34 11.26 -7.40
N SER A 8 3.79 11.03 -8.64
CA SER A 8 3.09 10.23 -9.65
C SER A 8 3.34 8.73 -9.54
N ASP A 9 4.32 8.31 -8.74
CA ASP A 9 4.55 6.89 -8.46
C ASP A 9 3.52 6.37 -7.47
N HIS A 10 3.22 5.09 -7.55
CA HIS A 10 2.12 4.47 -6.84
C HIS A 10 2.59 3.80 -5.56
N LEU A 11 1.75 3.82 -4.51
CA LEU A 11 2.05 3.18 -3.23
C LEU A 11 0.84 2.43 -2.71
N ILE A 12 1.05 1.20 -2.23
CA ILE A 12 0.02 0.40 -1.57
C ILE A 12 0.61 -0.33 -0.35
N THR A 13 -0.14 -0.37 0.76
CA THR A 13 0.31 -1.00 2.01
C THR A 13 -0.82 -1.73 2.73
N ALA A 14 -0.48 -2.39 3.85
CA ALA A 14 -1.42 -3.05 4.75
C ALA A 14 -2.12 -2.04 5.68
N TYR A 15 -2.71 -2.50 6.78
CA TYR A 15 -3.53 -1.67 7.68
C TYR A 15 -2.75 -0.64 8.52
N ARG A 16 -1.41 -0.72 8.61
CA ARG A 16 -0.57 0.24 9.35
C ARG A 16 -0.24 1.46 8.48
N ALA A 17 -1.27 2.20 8.07
CA ALA A 17 -1.18 3.11 6.93
C ALA A 17 -1.10 4.61 7.24
N HIS A 18 -1.33 5.07 8.48
CA HIS A 18 -1.54 6.51 8.75
C HIS A 18 -0.39 7.41 8.30
N GLY A 19 0.86 6.96 8.48
CA GLY A 19 2.04 7.67 8.01
C GLY A 19 2.06 7.80 6.49
N TYR A 20 1.80 6.71 5.77
CA TYR A 20 1.71 6.70 4.31
C TYR A 20 0.55 7.57 3.80
N THR A 21 -0.61 7.51 4.45
CA THR A 21 -1.76 8.37 4.13
C THR A 21 -1.37 9.85 4.23
N TYR A 22 -0.61 10.23 5.26
CA TYR A 22 -0.12 11.60 5.42
C TYR A 22 0.93 11.98 4.38
N THR A 23 1.95 11.14 4.15
CA THR A 23 3.02 11.46 3.19
C THR A 23 2.50 11.50 1.75
N ARG A 24 1.43 10.77 1.46
CA ARG A 24 0.70 10.79 0.18
C ARG A 24 -0.31 11.93 0.05
N GLY A 25 -0.28 12.91 0.96
CA GLY A 25 -0.93 14.21 0.79
C GLY A 25 -2.26 14.40 1.54
N VAL A 26 -2.70 13.45 2.35
CA VAL A 26 -3.90 13.64 3.18
C VAL A 26 -3.54 14.40 4.45
N SER A 27 -4.30 15.45 4.78
CA SER A 27 -4.05 16.23 5.99
C SER A 27 -4.28 15.41 7.26
N VAL A 28 -3.49 15.69 8.31
CA VAL A 28 -3.68 15.10 9.65
C VAL A 28 -5.13 15.27 10.14
N ARG A 29 -5.75 16.41 9.84
CA ARG A 29 -7.15 16.68 10.19
C ARG A 29 -8.11 15.66 9.57
N GLN A 30 -7.95 15.33 8.28
CA GLN A 30 -8.79 14.34 7.61
C GLN A 30 -8.52 12.92 8.11
N ILE A 31 -7.26 12.58 8.41
CA ILE A 31 -6.89 11.28 9.00
C ILE A 31 -7.55 11.11 10.38
N LEU A 32 -7.39 12.08 11.27
CA LEU A 32 -8.01 12.06 12.60
C LEU A 32 -9.54 12.10 12.53
N ALA A 33 -10.11 12.83 11.57
CA ALA A 33 -11.56 12.83 11.35
C ALA A 33 -12.06 11.46 10.88
N GLU A 34 -11.29 10.71 10.09
CA GLU A 34 -11.63 9.35 9.68
C GLU A 34 -11.53 8.37 10.85
N LEU A 35 -10.47 8.47 11.65
CA LEU A 35 -10.29 7.66 12.87
C LEU A 35 -11.43 7.86 13.88
N THR A 36 -12.01 9.06 13.91
CA THR A 36 -13.15 9.39 14.79
C THR A 36 -14.52 9.20 14.12
N GLY A 37 -14.56 8.60 12.91
CA GLY A 37 -15.80 8.26 12.21
C GLY A 37 -16.63 9.47 11.77
N ARG A 38 -16.00 10.61 11.47
CA ARG A 38 -16.69 11.86 11.14
C ARG A 38 -16.80 12.08 9.64
N LYS A 39 -17.83 12.83 9.23
CA LYS A 39 -18.07 13.20 7.81
C LYS A 39 -16.89 13.92 7.12
N GLY A 40 -16.01 14.55 7.91
CA GLY A 40 -14.81 15.24 7.42
C GLY A 40 -13.59 14.32 7.23
N GLY A 41 -13.73 13.02 7.49
CA GLY A 41 -12.69 12.03 7.25
C GLY A 41 -12.39 11.84 5.78
N VAL A 42 -11.20 11.33 5.46
CA VAL A 42 -10.76 11.08 4.08
C VAL A 42 -11.69 10.11 3.32
N ALA A 43 -12.37 9.21 4.04
CA ALA A 43 -13.40 8.31 3.52
C ALA A 43 -14.78 8.61 4.13
N LYS A 44 -14.99 9.86 4.61
CA LYS A 44 -16.25 10.34 5.21
C LYS A 44 -16.73 9.51 6.41
N GLY A 45 -15.80 8.88 7.15
CA GLY A 45 -16.09 8.06 8.32
C GLY A 45 -16.54 6.63 7.99
N LYS A 46 -16.40 6.18 6.73
CA LYS A 46 -16.80 4.85 6.28
C LYS A 46 -15.67 3.82 6.32
N GLY A 47 -14.42 4.27 6.26
CA GLY A 47 -13.26 3.40 6.17
C GLY A 47 -12.57 3.15 7.51
N GLY A 48 -12.60 4.13 8.40
CA GLY A 48 -11.90 4.08 9.68
C GLY A 48 -10.38 3.98 9.51
N SER A 49 -9.72 3.35 10.48
CA SER A 49 -8.25 3.30 10.55
C SER A 49 -7.59 2.59 9.37
N MET A 50 -8.18 1.49 8.92
CA MET A 50 -7.52 0.59 7.97
C MET A 50 -7.73 1.02 6.53
N HIS A 51 -8.81 1.74 6.20
CA HIS A 51 -9.21 2.00 4.81
C HIS A 51 -9.20 3.50 4.48
N MET A 52 -8.00 4.03 4.21
CA MET A 52 -7.79 5.41 3.79
C MET A 52 -7.09 5.44 2.44
N TYR A 53 -7.58 6.23 1.48
CA TYR A 53 -7.07 6.29 0.10
C TYR A 53 -6.73 7.72 -0.28
N ALA A 54 -5.78 7.90 -1.21
CA ALA A 54 -5.40 9.21 -1.75
C ALA A 54 -4.95 9.06 -3.22
N PRO A 55 -4.75 10.15 -3.99
CA PRO A 55 -4.14 10.05 -5.31
C PRO A 55 -2.83 9.27 -5.27
N HIS A 56 -2.69 8.27 -6.13
CA HIS A 56 -1.54 7.35 -6.18
C HIS A 56 -1.22 6.61 -4.86
N PHE A 57 -2.19 6.55 -3.94
CA PHE A 57 -2.13 5.77 -2.70
C PHE A 57 -3.36 4.87 -2.59
N TYR A 58 -3.13 3.57 -2.81
CA TYR A 58 -4.17 2.58 -3.03
C TYR A 58 -4.62 1.89 -1.74
N GLY A 59 -4.55 2.60 -0.63
CA GLY A 59 -5.17 2.19 0.61
C GLY A 59 -4.22 1.65 1.66
N GLY A 60 -4.76 1.63 2.88
CA GLY A 60 -4.46 0.56 3.81
C GLY A 60 -5.39 -0.64 3.55
N ASN A 61 -4.82 -1.84 3.59
CA ASN A 61 -5.54 -3.07 3.29
C ASN A 61 -5.60 -3.96 4.54
N GLY A 62 -6.81 -4.40 4.89
CA GLY A 62 -7.07 -5.15 6.12
C GLY A 62 -6.75 -6.65 6.03
N ILE A 63 -6.71 -7.21 4.81
CA ILE A 63 -6.44 -8.63 4.59
C ILE A 63 -4.94 -8.81 4.36
N VAL A 64 -4.29 -9.55 5.25
CA VAL A 64 -2.84 -9.74 5.27
C VAL A 64 -2.36 -10.38 3.96
N GLY A 65 -1.49 -9.66 3.23
CA GLY A 65 -0.88 -10.12 1.98
C GLY A 65 -1.67 -9.78 0.71
N ALA A 66 -2.97 -9.48 0.83
CA ALA A 66 -3.84 -9.21 -0.32
C ALA A 66 -3.44 -7.97 -1.12
N GLN A 67 -2.74 -7.02 -0.51
CA GLN A 67 -2.27 -5.82 -1.18
C GLN A 67 -1.10 -6.07 -2.14
N VAL A 68 -0.38 -7.19 -2.00
CA VAL A 68 0.81 -7.45 -2.82
C VAL A 68 0.46 -7.78 -4.27
N PRO A 69 -0.48 -8.71 -4.55
CA PRO A 69 -0.99 -8.89 -5.92
C PRO A 69 -1.57 -7.59 -6.51
N LEU A 70 -2.27 -6.79 -5.70
CA LEU A 70 -2.81 -5.49 -6.14
C LEU A 70 -1.70 -4.51 -6.55
N GLY A 71 -0.61 -4.42 -5.78
CA GLY A 71 0.57 -3.62 -6.13
C GLY A 71 1.25 -4.06 -7.43
N ALA A 72 1.35 -5.37 -7.67
CA ALA A 72 1.82 -5.89 -8.95
C ALA A 72 0.86 -5.55 -10.10
N GLY A 73 -0.46 -5.61 -9.88
CA GLY A 73 -1.46 -5.19 -10.85
C GLY A 73 -1.36 -3.69 -11.21
N ILE A 74 -1.07 -2.83 -10.22
CA ILE A 74 -0.81 -1.40 -10.46
C ILE A 74 0.48 -1.22 -11.27
N SER A 75 1.54 -1.98 -10.96
CA SER A 75 2.80 -1.96 -11.71
C SER A 75 2.61 -2.39 -13.17
N LEU A 76 1.79 -3.43 -13.39
CA LEU A 76 1.40 -3.86 -14.73
C LEU A 76 0.69 -2.74 -15.49
N ALA A 77 -0.20 -1.99 -14.83
CA ALA A 77 -0.85 -0.82 -15.46
C ALA A 77 0.15 0.28 -15.83
N CYS A 78 1.18 0.54 -15.00
CA CYS A 78 2.25 1.49 -15.33
C CYS A 78 3.04 1.06 -16.56
N GLN A 79 3.43 -0.21 -16.61
CA GLN A 79 4.11 -0.80 -17.78
C GLN A 79 3.24 -0.73 -19.02
N TYR A 80 1.96 -1.07 -18.91
CA TYR A 80 0.99 -1.07 -20.01
C TYR A 80 0.79 0.33 -20.60
N GLN A 81 0.80 1.37 -19.75
CA GLN A 81 0.68 2.76 -20.17
C GLN A 81 1.98 3.37 -20.70
N GLY A 82 3.13 2.70 -20.52
CA GLY A 82 4.44 3.23 -20.94
C GLY A 82 4.82 4.54 -20.25
N ASN A 83 4.31 4.79 -19.04
CA ASN A 83 4.41 6.09 -18.36
C ASN A 83 5.65 6.24 -17.45
N ASN A 84 6.53 5.23 -17.43
CA ASN A 84 7.76 5.18 -16.63
C ASN A 84 7.54 5.40 -15.11
N GLN A 85 6.34 5.08 -14.60
CA GLN A 85 6.02 5.09 -13.18
C GLN A 85 6.28 3.71 -12.56
N VAL A 86 6.49 3.67 -11.26
CA VAL A 86 6.64 2.44 -10.48
C VAL A 86 5.53 2.29 -9.44
N CYS A 87 5.30 1.08 -8.95
CA CYS A 87 4.47 0.87 -7.75
C CYS A 87 5.33 0.28 -6.62
N VAL A 88 5.27 0.93 -5.46
CA VAL A 88 5.81 0.40 -4.20
C VAL A 88 4.73 -0.40 -3.49
N SER A 89 4.98 -1.70 -3.31
CA SER A 89 4.05 -2.65 -2.71
C SER A 89 4.59 -3.15 -1.37
N LEU A 90 4.03 -2.64 -0.27
CA LEU A 90 4.50 -2.91 1.08
C LEU A 90 3.75 -4.06 1.74
N TYR A 91 4.45 -4.82 2.57
CA TYR A 91 3.90 -5.87 3.42
C TYR A 91 4.76 -6.06 4.68
N GLY A 92 4.21 -6.62 5.76
CA GLY A 92 4.98 -6.89 7.00
C GLY A 92 5.68 -8.25 6.99
N ASP A 93 6.60 -8.48 7.93
CA ASP A 93 7.29 -9.77 8.11
C ASP A 93 6.32 -10.96 8.25
N GLY A 94 5.28 -10.85 9.09
CA GLY A 94 4.24 -11.88 9.18
C GLY A 94 3.45 -12.10 7.88
N ALA A 95 3.31 -11.07 7.05
CA ALA A 95 2.66 -11.18 5.74
C ALA A 95 3.55 -11.88 4.70
N ALA A 96 4.87 -11.91 4.89
CA ALA A 96 5.83 -12.50 3.98
C ALA A 96 5.61 -14.01 3.75
N ASN A 97 4.87 -14.68 4.63
CA ASN A 97 4.54 -16.11 4.54
C ASN A 97 3.22 -16.38 3.79
N GLN A 98 2.56 -15.35 3.26
CA GLN A 98 1.32 -15.53 2.47
C GLN A 98 1.64 -16.07 1.07
N GLY A 99 1.00 -17.18 0.67
CA GLY A 99 1.27 -17.86 -0.61
C GLY A 99 1.13 -16.95 -1.83
N GLN A 100 0.12 -16.08 -1.85
CA GLN A 100 -0.12 -15.14 -2.94
C GLN A 100 1.05 -14.16 -3.21
N LEU A 101 1.93 -13.91 -2.23
CA LEU A 101 3.14 -13.11 -2.47
C LEU A 101 4.10 -13.84 -3.41
N PHE A 102 4.30 -15.14 -3.21
CA PHE A 102 5.19 -15.96 -4.03
C PHE A 102 4.66 -16.11 -5.46
N GLU A 103 3.35 -16.29 -5.61
CA GLU A 103 2.69 -16.23 -6.92
C GLU A 103 2.95 -14.87 -7.59
N THR A 104 2.77 -13.78 -6.83
CA THR A 104 2.98 -12.42 -7.32
C THR A 104 4.43 -12.17 -7.72
N PHE A 105 5.41 -12.63 -6.93
CA PHE A 105 6.84 -12.48 -7.26
C PHE A 105 7.19 -13.21 -8.54
N ASN A 106 6.70 -14.44 -8.71
CA ASN A 106 6.91 -15.22 -9.93
C ASN A 106 6.38 -14.47 -11.17
N MET A 107 5.13 -13.98 -11.10
CA MET A 107 4.52 -13.24 -12.21
C MET A 107 5.20 -11.89 -12.47
N ALA A 108 5.56 -11.15 -11.41
CA ALA A 108 6.23 -9.87 -11.51
C ALA A 108 7.62 -10.00 -12.16
N ALA A 109 8.37 -11.04 -11.80
CA ALA A 109 9.65 -11.35 -12.43
C ALA A 109 9.48 -11.77 -13.90
N LEU A 110 8.51 -12.66 -14.18
CA LEU A 110 8.23 -13.16 -15.53
C LEU A 110 7.91 -12.02 -16.51
N TRP A 111 7.10 -11.05 -16.07
CA TRP A 111 6.68 -9.92 -16.90
C TRP A 111 7.57 -8.68 -16.77
N LYS A 112 8.62 -8.76 -15.95
CA LYS A 112 9.54 -7.65 -15.64
C LYS A 112 8.78 -6.39 -15.20
N LEU A 113 7.82 -6.57 -14.29
CA LEU A 113 6.97 -5.47 -13.83
C LEU A 113 7.79 -4.41 -13.07
N PRO A 114 7.46 -3.11 -13.19
CA PRO A 114 8.07 -2.04 -12.41
C PRO A 114 7.53 -1.99 -10.96
N CYS A 115 7.56 -3.14 -10.27
CA CYS A 115 7.07 -3.31 -8.90
C CYS A 115 8.23 -3.36 -7.91
N VAL A 116 8.18 -2.52 -6.87
CA VAL A 116 9.13 -2.53 -5.76
C VAL A 116 8.46 -3.18 -4.55
N PHE A 117 8.83 -4.42 -4.26
CA PHE A 117 8.34 -5.16 -3.09
C PHE A 117 9.15 -4.77 -1.85
N ILE A 118 8.46 -4.31 -0.79
CA ILE A 118 9.11 -3.89 0.46
C ILE A 118 8.50 -4.65 1.65
N CYS A 119 9.36 -5.39 2.36
CA CYS A 119 9.01 -6.01 3.64
C CYS A 119 9.34 -5.07 4.80
N GLU A 120 8.32 -4.56 5.49
CA GLU A 120 8.45 -3.82 6.74
C GLU A 120 8.63 -4.81 7.91
N ASN A 121 9.85 -5.31 8.06
CA ASN A 121 10.20 -6.24 9.14
C ASN A 121 10.33 -5.49 10.47
N ASN A 122 9.29 -5.58 11.29
CA ASN A 122 9.26 -5.01 12.64
C ASN A 122 9.52 -6.05 13.74
N LYS A 123 10.00 -7.25 13.33
CA LYS A 123 10.32 -8.43 14.15
C LYS A 123 9.12 -9.20 14.70
N TYR A 124 7.89 -8.72 14.49
CA TYR A 124 6.71 -9.37 15.06
C TYR A 124 5.50 -9.37 14.11
N GLY A 125 5.05 -10.57 13.76
CA GLY A 125 3.77 -10.80 13.12
C GLY A 125 2.66 -10.82 14.16
N MET A 126 2.11 -9.65 14.50
CA MET A 126 1.14 -9.48 15.60
C MET A 126 1.72 -9.85 16.98
N GLY A 127 1.80 -11.15 17.30
CA GLY A 127 2.35 -11.66 18.56
C GLY A 127 3.37 -12.79 18.38
N THR A 128 3.67 -13.20 17.15
CA THR A 128 4.68 -14.22 16.84
C THR A 128 6.00 -13.54 16.49
N ALA A 129 7.08 -14.00 17.14
CA ALA A 129 8.46 -13.55 16.94
C ALA A 129 9.24 -14.46 15.98
#